data_AF-A0A7Y5QHF2-F1
#
_entry.id   AF-A0A7Y5QHF2-F1
#
_cell.length_a   1.000
_cell.length_b   1.000
_cell.length_c   1.000
_cell.angle_alpha   90.00
_cell.angle_beta   90.00
_cell.angle_gamma   90.00
#
_symmetry.space_group_name_H-M   'P 1'
#
loop_
_entity.id
_entity.type
_entity.pdbx_description
1 polymer ?
#
loop_
_entity_poly.entity_id
_entity_poly.type
_entity_poly.pdbx_seq_one_letter_code
_entity_poly.pdbx_strand_id
1 'polypeptide(L)'
;MNSRRRSVIIAPGAFKHSLSAASAAAAIERGLRRAGLSRRYRFESIPIADGGTGTLEAFLRAEPRLRQVEQVVHDPLMRPVTAAFAADRPIVVEMALASGLELLRPEEQNPLKTTTYGVGELLKAALDHWQGGEMIVGMGGSATVDGGAGCLQALGVRFFDRAGQELPPGLGGGELHRVQRIDLSGIAPRWQDVPLVIASDVDSPVLGEDGAARVFGPQKGANRAQVMLLEASLRHLFTLFADQHGADVRMTPGGGAAGGLAAGLMAVFGGRARLRLQSGVDLILDAARFDERLAHCALVITGEGRMDAQTVRGKGPIGVARR
;
A
#
# COMPACT_ATOMS: atom_id res chain seq x y z
N MET A 1 -2.52 -45.48 13.48
CA MET A 1 -1.77 -44.34 12.89
C MET A 1 -2.75 -43.23 12.57
N ASN A 2 -2.59 -42.06 13.21
CA ASN A 2 -3.47 -40.91 13.00
C ASN A 2 -3.18 -40.32 11.60
N SER A 3 -3.88 -40.81 10.58
CA SER A 3 -3.82 -40.25 9.22
C SER A 3 -4.37 -38.82 9.27
N ARG A 4 -3.50 -37.84 9.55
CA ARG A 4 -3.85 -36.42 9.40
C ARG A 4 -4.33 -36.24 7.95
N ARG A 5 -5.60 -35.89 7.77
CA ARG A 5 -6.14 -35.52 6.46
C ARG A 5 -5.24 -34.43 5.87
N ARG A 6 -4.75 -34.64 4.64
CA ARG A 6 -4.01 -33.63 3.89
C ARG A 6 -4.89 -32.38 3.72
N SER A 7 -4.28 -31.21 3.63
CA SER A 7 -5.00 -29.96 3.42
C SER A 7 -5.17 -29.63 1.93
N VAL A 8 -6.20 -28.85 1.60
CA VAL A 8 -6.27 -28.04 0.38
C VAL A 8 -6.18 -26.60 0.84
N ILE A 9 -5.18 -25.88 0.36
CA ILE A 9 -5.00 -24.46 0.65
C ILE A 9 -5.75 -23.66 -0.40
N ILE A 10 -6.54 -22.69 0.04
CA ILE A 10 -7.36 -21.81 -0.79
C ILE A 10 -6.83 -20.39 -0.58
N ALA A 11 -6.01 -19.91 -1.51
CA ALA A 11 -5.30 -18.64 -1.41
C ALA A 11 -5.59 -17.67 -2.57
N PRO A 12 -6.86 -17.26 -2.78
CA PRO A 12 -7.21 -16.31 -3.83
C PRO A 12 -6.93 -14.87 -3.42
N GLY A 13 -6.63 -14.02 -4.40
CA GLY A 13 -6.71 -12.58 -4.26
C GLY A 13 -8.15 -12.07 -4.44
N ALA A 14 -8.34 -10.76 -4.30
CA ALA A 14 -9.63 -10.15 -4.54
C ALA A 14 -10.05 -10.22 -6.02
N PHE A 15 -11.34 -10.43 -6.25
CA PHE A 15 -11.94 -10.28 -7.57
C PHE A 15 -12.42 -8.84 -7.66
N LYS A 16 -11.50 -7.94 -8.01
CA LYS A 16 -11.69 -6.47 -7.99
C LYS A 16 -13.03 -6.09 -8.62
N HIS A 17 -13.77 -5.20 -7.94
CA HIS A 17 -15.15 -4.79 -8.28
C HIS A 17 -16.23 -5.90 -8.18
N SER A 18 -15.94 -7.04 -7.52
CA SER A 18 -16.91 -8.13 -7.35
C SER A 18 -16.83 -8.80 -5.96
N LEU A 19 -15.77 -9.58 -5.68
CA LEU A 19 -15.64 -10.32 -4.42
C LEU A 19 -14.36 -9.92 -3.69
N SER A 20 -14.43 -9.78 -2.37
CA SER A 20 -13.23 -9.76 -1.53
C SER A 20 -12.49 -11.09 -1.61
N ALA A 21 -11.18 -11.08 -1.30
CA ALA A 21 -10.36 -12.29 -1.27
C ALA A 21 -10.97 -13.35 -0.32
N ALA A 22 -11.47 -12.91 0.85
CA ALA A 22 -12.17 -13.78 1.79
C ALA A 22 -13.47 -14.36 1.21
N SER A 23 -14.26 -13.56 0.49
CA SER A 23 -15.50 -14.02 -0.15
C SER A 23 -15.22 -15.03 -1.27
N ALA A 24 -14.18 -14.79 -2.06
CA ALA A 24 -13.71 -15.71 -3.09
C ALA A 24 -13.25 -17.04 -2.47
N ALA A 25 -12.45 -16.99 -1.40
CA ALA A 25 -12.00 -18.18 -0.69
C ALA A 25 -13.17 -19.00 -0.12
N ALA A 26 -14.14 -18.32 0.50
CA ALA A 26 -15.35 -18.95 1.01
C ALA A 26 -16.19 -19.58 -0.13
N ALA A 27 -16.27 -18.95 -1.30
CA ALA A 27 -16.97 -19.50 -2.45
C ALA A 27 -16.32 -20.78 -2.99
N ILE A 28 -14.99 -20.78 -3.14
CA ILE A 28 -14.19 -21.94 -3.55
C ILE A 28 -14.40 -23.07 -2.53
N GLU A 29 -14.28 -22.77 -1.23
CA GLU A 29 -14.47 -23.76 -0.17
C GLU A 29 -15.87 -24.39 -0.22
N ARG A 30 -16.92 -23.58 -0.40
CA ARG A 30 -18.29 -24.09 -0.56
C ARG A 30 -18.41 -25.06 -1.73
N GLY A 31 -17.76 -24.75 -2.86
CA GLY A 31 -17.71 -25.63 -4.03
C GLY A 31 -17.06 -26.98 -3.72
N LEU A 32 -15.88 -26.96 -3.07
CA LEU A 32 -15.17 -28.17 -2.66
C LEU A 32 -15.98 -29.02 -1.68
N ARG A 33 -16.69 -28.38 -0.74
CA ARG A 33 -17.60 -29.06 0.20
C ARG A 33 -18.75 -29.75 -0.52
N ARG A 34 -19.38 -29.08 -1.49
CA ARG A 34 -20.47 -29.65 -2.32
C ARG A 34 -20.00 -30.84 -3.14
N ALA A 35 -18.77 -30.83 -3.62
CA ALA A 35 -18.14 -31.97 -4.31
C ALA A 35 -17.79 -33.16 -3.37
N GLY A 36 -18.09 -33.07 -2.07
CA GLY A 36 -17.85 -34.15 -1.10
C GLY A 36 -16.40 -34.26 -0.61
N LEU A 37 -15.53 -33.30 -0.95
CA LEU A 37 -14.09 -33.38 -0.68
C LEU A 37 -13.72 -33.15 0.79
N SER A 38 -14.64 -32.61 1.61
CA SER A 38 -14.43 -32.36 3.05
C SER A 38 -14.24 -33.65 3.87
N ARG A 39 -14.64 -34.81 3.33
CA ARG A 39 -14.39 -36.12 3.95
C ARG A 39 -12.93 -36.58 3.80
N ARG A 40 -12.22 -36.08 2.78
CA ARG A 40 -10.84 -36.49 2.46
C ARG A 40 -9.82 -35.43 2.84
N TYR A 41 -10.17 -34.16 2.70
CA TYR A 41 -9.25 -33.04 2.91
C TYR A 41 -9.76 -32.06 3.98
N ARG A 42 -8.83 -31.43 4.68
CA ARG A 42 -9.08 -30.21 5.46
C ARG A 42 -8.94 -29.01 4.51
N PHE A 43 -9.76 -27.98 4.67
CA PHE A 43 -9.64 -26.75 3.88
C PHE A 43 -9.01 -25.65 4.73
N GLU A 44 -8.02 -24.98 4.17
CA GLU A 44 -7.30 -23.88 4.82
C GLU A 44 -7.41 -22.65 3.93
N SER A 45 -8.10 -21.62 4.43
CA SER A 45 -8.30 -20.36 3.71
C SER A 45 -7.20 -19.37 4.07
N ILE A 46 -6.48 -18.88 3.06
CA ILE A 46 -5.40 -17.90 3.19
C ILE A 46 -5.62 -16.80 2.14
N PRO A 47 -6.60 -15.90 2.34
CA PRO A 47 -6.81 -14.79 1.42
C PRO A 47 -5.53 -13.96 1.30
N ILE A 48 -5.14 -13.61 0.06
CA ILE A 48 -3.93 -12.84 -0.22
C ILE A 48 -4.26 -11.43 -0.72
N ALA A 49 -3.29 -10.53 -0.66
CA ALA A 49 -3.32 -9.21 -1.27
C ALA A 49 -1.94 -8.85 -1.85
N ASP A 50 -1.89 -7.88 -2.77
CA ASP A 50 -0.69 -7.39 -3.46
C ASP A 50 -0.09 -6.12 -2.82
N GLY A 51 -0.47 -5.86 -1.55
CA GLY A 51 -0.22 -4.58 -0.88
C GLY A 51 -1.31 -3.54 -1.12
N GLY A 52 -2.36 -3.85 -1.89
CA GLY A 52 -3.54 -3.00 -2.10
C GLY A 52 -4.74 -3.31 -1.20
N THR A 53 -5.94 -3.06 -1.74
CA THR A 53 -7.21 -3.23 -1.01
C THR A 53 -7.30 -4.62 -0.38
N GLY A 54 -7.54 -4.67 0.93
CA GLY A 54 -7.70 -5.92 1.68
C GLY A 54 -6.40 -6.50 2.26
N THR A 55 -5.28 -5.78 2.17
CA THR A 55 -4.02 -6.11 2.85
C THR A 55 -4.20 -6.18 4.35
N LEU A 56 -4.89 -5.20 4.96
CA LEU A 56 -5.17 -5.18 6.39
C LEU A 56 -5.95 -6.43 6.82
N GLU A 57 -7.03 -6.75 6.10
CA GLU A 57 -7.85 -7.93 6.38
C GLU A 57 -7.04 -9.23 6.26
N ALA A 58 -6.19 -9.34 5.24
CA ALA A 58 -5.33 -10.50 5.03
C ALA A 58 -4.38 -10.72 6.21
N PHE A 59 -3.73 -9.65 6.71
CA PHE A 59 -2.85 -9.73 7.88
C PHE A 59 -3.60 -10.07 9.17
N LEU A 60 -4.74 -9.44 9.43
CA LEU A 60 -5.57 -9.74 10.62
C LEU A 60 -6.02 -11.21 10.64
N ARG A 61 -6.25 -11.81 9.47
CA ARG A 61 -6.57 -13.25 9.34
C ARG A 61 -5.35 -14.14 9.48
N ALA A 62 -4.22 -13.72 8.93
CA ALA A 62 -2.97 -14.48 8.95
C ALA A 62 -2.35 -14.55 10.34
N GLU A 63 -2.45 -13.47 11.12
CA GLU A 63 -1.79 -13.32 12.41
C GLU A 63 -2.81 -12.93 13.50
N PRO A 64 -3.38 -13.92 14.22
CA PRO A 64 -4.46 -13.71 15.19
C PRO A 64 -4.15 -12.79 16.38
N ARG A 65 -2.87 -12.50 16.65
CA ARG A 65 -2.49 -11.53 17.71
C ARG A 65 -2.70 -10.09 17.28
N LEU A 66 -2.76 -9.81 15.98
CA LEU A 66 -2.99 -8.47 15.48
C LEU A 66 -4.38 -8.00 15.85
N ARG A 67 -4.50 -6.74 16.25
CA ARG A 67 -5.77 -6.12 16.61
C ARG A 67 -6.03 -4.94 15.70
N GLN A 68 -7.22 -4.90 15.13
CA GLN A 68 -7.65 -3.74 14.37
C GLN A 68 -7.88 -2.55 15.30
N VAL A 69 -7.31 -1.40 14.97
CA VAL A 69 -7.52 -0.12 15.65
C VAL A 69 -8.09 0.86 14.63
N GLU A 70 -9.21 1.48 14.96
CA GLU A 70 -9.85 2.49 14.13
C GLU A 70 -9.34 3.88 14.48
N GLN A 71 -9.22 4.73 13.47
CA GLN A 71 -8.78 6.12 13.60
C GLN A 71 -9.55 6.98 12.61
N VAL A 72 -10.09 8.10 13.09
CA VAL A 72 -10.63 9.14 12.20
C VAL A 72 -9.46 9.92 11.61
N VAL A 73 -9.39 9.94 10.28
CA VAL A 73 -8.37 10.62 9.47
C VAL A 73 -9.05 11.37 8.33
N HIS A 74 -8.27 12.04 7.49
CA HIS A 74 -8.75 12.71 6.29
C HIS A 74 -8.69 11.81 5.05
N ASP A 75 -9.77 11.79 4.28
CA ASP A 75 -9.87 11.12 2.99
C ASP A 75 -9.05 11.85 1.89
N PRO A 76 -9.00 11.37 0.64
CA PRO A 76 -8.25 12.04 -0.42
C PRO A 76 -8.65 13.49 -0.67
N LEU A 77 -9.86 13.92 -0.28
CA LEU A 77 -10.39 15.27 -0.47
C LEU A 77 -10.44 16.06 0.84
N MET A 78 -9.69 15.64 1.86
CA MET A 78 -9.63 16.28 3.18
C MET A 78 -10.97 16.27 3.93
N ARG A 79 -11.82 15.27 3.70
CA ARG A 79 -13.06 15.03 4.48
C ARG A 79 -12.77 13.98 5.56
N PRO A 80 -13.45 14.01 6.72
CA PRO A 80 -13.25 12.99 7.73
C PRO A 80 -13.72 11.61 7.25
N VAL A 81 -12.90 10.58 7.49
CA VAL A 81 -13.21 9.16 7.25
C VAL A 81 -12.65 8.31 8.39
N THR A 82 -13.35 7.24 8.75
CA THR A 82 -12.82 6.22 9.67
C THR A 82 -11.97 5.24 8.87
N ALA A 83 -10.66 5.25 9.11
CA ALA A 83 -9.73 4.25 8.62
C ALA A 83 -9.32 3.31 9.76
N ALA A 84 -8.55 2.27 9.43
CA ALA A 84 -8.03 1.35 10.44
C ALA A 84 -6.63 0.86 10.08
N PHE A 85 -5.92 0.37 11.10
CA PHE A 85 -4.64 -0.33 10.97
C PHE A 85 -4.60 -1.54 11.90
N ALA A 86 -3.69 -2.47 11.65
CA ALA A 86 -3.40 -3.56 12.59
C ALA A 86 -2.32 -3.09 13.56
N ALA A 87 -2.66 -3.07 14.85
CA ALA A 87 -1.71 -2.86 15.93
C ALA A 87 -1.08 -4.19 16.37
N ASP A 88 0.02 -4.07 17.14
CA ASP A 88 0.94 -5.15 17.53
C ASP A 88 2.01 -5.44 16.45
N ARG A 89 2.69 -6.59 16.49
CA ARG A 89 3.87 -6.89 15.66
C ARG A 89 3.58 -7.91 14.54
N PRO A 90 3.73 -7.55 13.25
CA PRO A 90 4.04 -6.21 12.73
C PRO A 90 2.84 -5.26 12.79
N ILE A 91 3.10 -3.96 12.79
CA ILE A 91 2.03 -2.97 12.53
C ILE A 91 1.74 -3.00 11.04
N VAL A 92 0.47 -2.99 10.64
CA VAL A 92 0.08 -2.99 9.23
C VAL A 92 -0.86 -1.84 8.94
N VAL A 93 -0.44 -0.95 8.05
CA VAL A 93 -1.20 0.18 7.55
C VAL A 93 -1.53 -0.04 6.09
N GLU A 94 -2.81 0.05 5.73
CA GLU A 94 -3.26 -0.01 4.33
C GLU A 94 -3.63 1.40 3.87
N MET A 95 -2.84 1.98 2.95
CA MET A 95 -3.02 3.38 2.57
C MET A 95 -4.38 3.64 1.90
N ALA A 96 -4.96 2.63 1.25
CA ALA A 96 -6.25 2.75 0.58
C ALA A 96 -7.41 3.08 1.54
N LEU A 97 -7.29 2.71 2.82
CA LEU A 97 -8.31 3.01 3.82
C LEU A 97 -8.39 4.50 4.18
N ALA A 98 -7.32 5.27 3.94
CA ALA A 98 -7.28 6.71 4.17
C ALA A 98 -7.22 7.51 2.86
N SER A 99 -6.61 6.98 1.81
CA SER A 99 -6.39 7.72 0.56
C SER A 99 -6.61 6.85 -0.70
N GLY A 100 -7.53 5.89 -0.61
CA GLY A 100 -7.86 4.98 -1.69
C GLY A 100 -8.89 5.52 -2.68
N LEU A 101 -8.89 4.95 -3.89
CA LEU A 101 -9.81 5.30 -4.97
C LEU A 101 -11.27 4.94 -4.64
N GLU A 102 -11.48 3.90 -3.82
CA GLU A 102 -12.82 3.45 -3.39
C GLU A 102 -13.51 4.43 -2.43
N LEU A 103 -12.78 5.42 -1.89
CA LEU A 103 -13.34 6.50 -1.08
C LEU A 103 -13.96 7.62 -1.93
N LEU A 104 -13.79 7.58 -3.25
CA LEU A 104 -14.21 8.61 -4.18
C LEU A 104 -15.27 8.11 -5.14
N ARG A 105 -16.27 8.95 -5.39
CA ARG A 105 -17.16 8.77 -6.55
C ARG A 105 -16.38 9.00 -7.84
N PRO A 106 -16.78 8.41 -8.98
CA PRO A 106 -16.08 8.57 -10.26
C PRO A 106 -15.83 10.05 -10.64
N GLU A 107 -16.77 10.94 -10.33
CA GLU A 107 -16.69 12.37 -10.67
C GLU A 107 -15.73 13.15 -9.74
N GLU A 108 -15.39 12.56 -8.59
CA GLU A 108 -14.47 13.13 -7.59
C GLU A 108 -13.01 12.76 -7.88
N GLN A 109 -12.77 11.79 -8.76
CA GLN A 109 -11.43 11.27 -9.06
C GLN A 109 -10.62 12.31 -9.84
N ASN A 110 -9.78 13.05 -9.12
CA ASN A 110 -8.91 14.08 -9.68
C ASN A 110 -7.55 14.11 -8.97
N PRO A 111 -6.51 13.48 -9.54
CA PRO A 111 -5.22 13.31 -8.87
C PRO A 111 -4.43 14.61 -8.70
N LEU A 112 -4.87 15.71 -9.33
CA LEU A 112 -4.33 17.03 -9.05
C LEU A 112 -4.75 17.56 -7.67
N LYS A 113 -5.92 17.13 -7.19
CA LYS A 113 -6.52 17.62 -5.93
C LYS A 113 -6.35 16.64 -4.78
N THR A 114 -6.37 15.34 -5.07
CA THR A 114 -6.34 14.32 -4.03
C THR A 114 -5.00 14.30 -3.31
N THR A 115 -5.03 14.10 -1.99
CA THR A 115 -3.85 14.11 -1.12
C THR A 115 -3.73 12.84 -0.28
N THR A 116 -2.50 12.49 0.11
CA THR A 116 -2.18 11.36 1.01
C THR A 116 -2.18 11.74 2.49
N TYR A 117 -2.70 12.92 2.85
CA TYR A 117 -2.62 13.46 4.21
C TYR A 117 -3.11 12.49 5.29
N GLY A 118 -4.27 11.87 5.09
CA GLY A 118 -4.80 10.88 6.04
C GLY A 118 -3.95 9.63 6.21
N VAL A 119 -3.13 9.26 5.21
CA VAL A 119 -2.15 8.16 5.39
C VAL A 119 -1.11 8.55 6.43
N GLY A 120 -0.63 9.80 6.41
CA GLY A 120 0.31 10.28 7.43
C GLY A 120 -0.32 10.37 8.82
N GLU A 121 -1.60 10.77 8.91
CA GLU A 121 -2.35 10.71 10.17
C GLU A 121 -2.49 9.28 10.69
N LEU A 122 -2.80 8.32 9.80
CA LEU A 122 -2.93 6.92 10.15
C LEU A 122 -1.59 6.31 10.60
N LEU A 123 -0.50 6.65 9.91
CA LEU A 123 0.86 6.25 10.29
C LEU A 123 1.27 6.85 11.64
N LYS A 124 0.91 8.11 11.92
CA LYS A 124 1.16 8.75 13.20
C LYS A 124 0.40 8.06 14.33
N ALA A 125 -0.89 7.76 14.13
CA ALA A 125 -1.67 6.98 15.09
C ALA A 125 -1.07 5.58 15.29
N ALA A 126 -0.63 4.93 14.22
CA ALA A 126 0.02 3.62 14.31
C ALA A 126 1.34 3.67 15.08
N LEU A 127 2.12 4.74 14.93
CA LEU A 127 3.35 4.96 15.71
C LEU A 127 3.10 4.99 17.22
N ASP A 128 1.96 5.54 17.67
CA ASP A 128 1.61 5.58 19.09
C ASP A 128 1.46 4.16 19.68
N HIS A 129 1.03 3.20 18.86
CA HIS A 129 0.91 1.78 19.21
C HIS A 129 2.20 0.99 18.98
N TRP A 130 3.25 1.58 18.39
CA TRP A 130 4.46 0.86 18.01
C TRP A 130 5.34 0.54 19.23
N GLN A 131 5.42 -0.74 19.59
CA GLN A 131 6.25 -1.19 20.72
C GLN A 131 7.52 -1.91 20.25
N GLY A 132 7.92 -1.77 18.97
CA GLY A 132 9.02 -2.49 18.34
C GLY A 132 8.55 -3.41 17.21
N GLY A 133 9.48 -3.95 16.43
CA GLY A 133 9.17 -4.68 15.19
C GLY A 133 8.98 -3.74 13.99
N GLU A 134 8.61 -4.29 12.84
CA GLU A 134 8.42 -3.50 11.63
C GLU A 134 7.00 -2.94 11.49
N MET A 135 6.90 -1.84 10.73
CA MET A 135 5.65 -1.26 10.28
C MET A 135 5.55 -1.43 8.77
N ILE A 136 4.54 -2.19 8.35
CA ILE A 136 4.25 -2.51 6.96
C ILE A 136 3.22 -1.52 6.43
N VAL A 137 3.50 -0.92 5.27
CA VAL A 137 2.60 0.03 4.61
C VAL A 137 2.23 -0.50 3.22
N GLY A 138 0.97 -0.91 3.06
CA GLY A 138 0.40 -1.34 1.78
C GLY A 138 0.14 -0.14 0.86
N MET A 139 0.67 -0.21 -0.37
CA MET A 139 0.65 0.89 -1.36
C MET A 139 -0.37 0.76 -2.49
N GLY A 140 -1.15 -0.31 -2.57
CA GLY A 140 -2.11 -0.48 -3.67
C GLY A 140 -3.41 0.29 -3.42
N GLY A 141 -4.16 0.56 -4.50
CA GLY A 141 -5.50 1.17 -4.42
C GLY A 141 -5.57 2.68 -4.24
N SER A 142 -4.43 3.40 -4.26
CA SER A 142 -4.36 4.86 -4.07
C SER A 142 -5.23 5.67 -5.05
N ALA A 143 -5.82 6.77 -4.57
CA ALA A 143 -6.45 7.81 -5.40
C ALA A 143 -5.48 8.91 -5.87
N THR A 144 -4.27 8.95 -5.32
CA THR A 144 -3.41 10.13 -5.27
C THR A 144 -2.23 10.08 -6.24
N VAL A 145 -1.74 11.25 -6.66
CA VAL A 145 -0.43 11.41 -7.35
C VAL A 145 0.25 12.68 -6.80
N ASP A 146 0.39 12.75 -5.48
CA ASP A 146 0.95 13.89 -4.75
C ASP A 146 2.40 13.66 -4.30
N GLY A 147 3.04 12.57 -4.75
CA GLY A 147 4.41 12.23 -4.33
C GLY A 147 4.54 11.90 -2.84
N GLY A 148 3.42 11.65 -2.15
CA GLY A 148 3.38 11.50 -0.70
C GLY A 148 3.44 12.82 0.07
N ALA A 149 3.38 13.98 -0.59
CA ALA A 149 3.52 15.28 0.06
C ALA A 149 2.50 15.47 1.20
N GLY A 150 1.24 15.09 1.00
CA GLY A 150 0.23 15.13 2.06
C GLY A 150 0.61 14.27 3.27
N CYS A 151 0.97 13.01 3.03
CA CYS A 151 1.41 12.08 4.09
C CYS A 151 2.60 12.67 4.86
N LEU A 152 3.60 13.19 4.15
CA LEU A 152 4.78 13.81 4.76
C LEU A 152 4.41 15.04 5.60
N GLN A 153 3.46 15.87 5.17
CA GLN A 153 2.95 16.99 5.97
C GLN A 153 2.40 16.52 7.31
N ALA A 154 1.54 15.49 7.31
CA ALA A 154 0.97 14.94 8.54
C ALA A 154 2.03 14.29 9.46
N LEU A 155 3.14 13.81 8.89
CA LEU A 155 4.29 13.28 9.64
C LEU A 155 5.26 14.36 10.16
N GLY A 156 5.02 15.64 9.85
CA GLY A 156 5.79 16.78 10.36
C GLY A 156 6.76 17.42 9.36
N VAL A 157 6.76 17.00 8.10
CA VAL A 157 7.50 17.72 7.05
C VAL A 157 6.78 19.01 6.71
N ARG A 158 7.53 20.11 6.62
CA ARG A 158 6.98 21.43 6.29
C ARG A 158 7.46 21.84 4.91
N PHE A 159 6.51 22.20 4.05
CA PHE A 159 6.79 22.68 2.70
C PHE A 159 6.56 24.18 2.64
N PHE A 160 7.50 24.93 2.06
CA PHE A 160 7.40 26.39 1.97
C PHE A 160 7.37 26.83 0.52
N ASP A 161 6.64 27.91 0.24
CA ASP A 161 6.59 28.54 -1.06
C ASP A 161 7.74 29.53 -1.30
N ARG A 162 7.69 30.24 -2.43
CA ARG A 162 8.72 31.22 -2.82
C ARG A 162 8.78 32.44 -1.90
N ALA A 163 7.68 32.78 -1.23
CA ALA A 163 7.65 33.85 -0.24
C ALA A 163 8.17 33.40 1.13
N GLY A 164 8.56 32.13 1.26
CA GLY A 164 8.98 31.53 2.53
C GLY A 164 7.80 31.19 3.44
N GLN A 165 6.57 31.19 2.93
CA GLN A 165 5.38 30.86 3.70
C GLN A 165 5.12 29.37 3.65
N GLU A 166 4.75 28.79 4.80
CA GLU A 166 4.40 27.38 4.89
C GLU A 166 3.10 27.10 4.11
N LEU A 167 3.14 26.07 3.28
CA LEU A 167 2.01 25.61 2.51
C LEU A 167 1.01 24.88 3.44
N PRO A 168 -0.30 25.09 3.23
CA PRO A 168 -1.32 24.49 4.08
C PRO A 168 -1.31 22.95 3.96
N PRO A 169 -1.84 22.24 4.98
CA PRO A 169 -2.03 20.79 4.93
C PRO A 169 -2.83 20.32 3.72
N GLY A 170 -2.55 19.10 3.25
CA GLY A 170 -3.35 18.44 2.23
C GLY A 170 -2.91 18.76 0.80
N LEU A 171 -1.61 18.96 0.55
CA LEU A 171 -1.09 19.22 -0.79
C LEU A 171 -1.46 18.08 -1.75
N GLY A 172 -2.12 18.44 -2.84
CA GLY A 172 -2.38 17.57 -3.98
C GLY A 172 -1.29 17.67 -5.05
N GLY A 173 -1.30 16.74 -6.02
CA GLY A 173 -0.31 16.69 -7.10
C GLY A 173 -0.26 17.95 -7.99
N GLY A 174 -1.37 18.69 -8.07
CA GLY A 174 -1.44 19.95 -8.82
C GLY A 174 -0.73 21.12 -8.14
N GLU A 175 -0.41 21.01 -6.85
CA GLU A 175 0.15 22.10 -6.05
C GLU A 175 1.65 21.96 -5.76
N LEU A 176 2.25 20.83 -6.11
CA LEU A 176 3.66 20.55 -5.80
C LEU A 176 4.64 21.56 -6.41
N HIS A 177 4.29 22.16 -7.55
CA HIS A 177 5.06 23.22 -8.19
C HIS A 177 5.26 24.47 -7.29
N ARG A 178 4.40 24.66 -6.27
CA ARG A 178 4.49 25.77 -5.33
C ARG A 178 5.62 25.59 -4.31
N VAL A 179 6.02 24.35 -4.04
CA VAL A 179 7.06 24.01 -3.06
C VAL A 179 8.39 24.58 -3.52
N GLN A 180 9.13 25.26 -2.64
CA GLN A 180 10.47 25.80 -2.90
C GLN A 180 11.48 25.34 -1.86
N ARG A 181 11.03 25.03 -0.64
CA ARG A 181 11.88 24.53 0.44
C ARG A 181 11.18 23.43 1.23
N ILE A 182 11.95 22.42 1.61
CA ILE A 182 11.51 21.27 2.41
C ILE A 182 12.23 21.30 3.75
N ASP A 183 11.48 21.31 4.85
CA ASP A 183 12.02 21.24 6.21
C ASP A 183 11.57 19.94 6.88
N LEU A 184 12.56 19.16 7.34
CA LEU A 184 12.36 17.84 7.95
C LEU A 184 12.42 17.88 9.48
N SER A 185 12.66 19.06 10.09
CA SER A 185 12.88 19.20 11.53
C SER A 185 11.65 18.85 12.38
N GLY A 186 10.44 18.88 11.80
CA GLY A 186 9.20 18.54 12.48
C GLY A 186 8.92 17.03 12.58
N ILE A 187 9.73 16.18 11.96
CA ILE A 187 9.57 14.73 12.03
C ILE A 187 9.91 14.24 13.44
N ALA A 188 8.99 13.48 14.04
CA ALA A 188 9.22 12.90 15.36
C ALA A 188 10.46 11.97 15.36
N PRO A 189 11.42 12.13 16.29
CA PRO A 189 12.66 11.34 16.33
C PRO A 189 12.43 9.82 16.37
N ARG A 190 11.32 9.38 16.99
CA ARG A 190 10.95 7.96 17.12
C ARG A 190 10.82 7.24 15.77
N TRP A 191 10.57 7.94 14.67
CA TRP A 191 10.54 7.34 13.33
C TRP A 191 11.87 6.73 12.88
N GLN A 192 13.00 7.17 13.46
CA GLN A 192 14.32 6.61 13.14
C GLN A 192 14.45 5.14 13.58
N ASP A 193 13.73 4.76 14.63
CA ASP A 193 13.79 3.41 15.19
C ASP A 193 12.84 2.42 14.51
N VAL A 194 11.90 2.90 13.69
CA VAL A 194 10.85 2.08 13.08
C VAL A 194 11.34 1.50 11.75
N PRO A 195 11.56 0.17 11.62
CA PRO A 195 11.77 -0.44 10.32
C PRO A 195 10.49 -0.32 9.49
N LEU A 196 10.59 0.32 8.34
CA LEU A 196 9.47 0.53 7.42
C LEU A 196 9.55 -0.47 6.27
N VAL A 197 8.46 -1.19 6.04
CA VAL A 197 8.33 -2.09 4.90
C VAL A 197 7.26 -1.55 3.99
N ILE A 198 7.67 -1.13 2.80
CA ILE A 198 6.75 -0.72 1.74
C ILE A 198 6.29 -2.00 1.02
N ALA A 199 5.03 -2.37 1.22
CA ALA A 199 4.41 -3.52 0.58
C ALA A 199 3.85 -3.11 -0.79
N SER A 200 4.54 -3.50 -1.85
CA SER A 200 4.17 -3.16 -3.21
C SER A 200 4.68 -4.17 -4.24
N ASP A 201 3.80 -4.54 -5.18
CA ASP A 201 4.13 -5.43 -6.31
C ASP A 201 4.38 -4.64 -7.62
N VAL A 202 4.68 -3.33 -7.55
CA VAL A 202 5.06 -2.52 -8.71
C VAL A 202 6.52 -2.09 -8.62
N ASP A 203 7.20 -2.15 -9.76
CA ASP A 203 8.60 -1.74 -9.95
C ASP A 203 8.73 -0.35 -10.59
N SER A 204 7.61 0.26 -11.01
CA SER A 204 7.56 1.60 -11.60
C SER A 204 8.36 2.64 -10.79
N PRO A 205 9.27 3.39 -11.42
CA PRO A 205 9.91 4.55 -10.80
C PRO A 205 8.91 5.71 -10.62
N VAL A 206 9.37 6.81 -10.02
CA VAL A 206 8.52 8.00 -9.88
C VAL A 206 8.28 8.67 -11.22
N LEU A 207 9.34 8.84 -12.02
CA LEU A 207 9.36 9.64 -13.24
C LEU A 207 9.61 8.77 -14.48
N GLY A 208 9.33 9.33 -15.65
CA GLY A 208 9.61 8.67 -16.93
C GLY A 208 8.42 7.92 -17.51
N GLU A 209 8.65 7.15 -18.57
CA GLU A 209 7.58 6.47 -19.33
C GLU A 209 6.78 5.48 -18.48
N ASP A 210 7.49 4.74 -17.63
CA ASP A 210 6.91 3.81 -16.65
C ASP A 210 6.63 4.47 -15.29
N GLY A 211 6.67 5.81 -15.24
CA GLY A 211 6.53 6.61 -14.03
C GLY A 211 5.11 6.68 -13.45
N ALA A 212 5.02 7.13 -12.20
CA ALA A 212 3.79 7.14 -11.41
C ALA A 212 2.63 7.88 -12.11
N ALA A 213 2.89 9.07 -12.64
CA ALA A 213 1.89 9.90 -13.29
C ALA A 213 1.38 9.28 -14.60
N ARG A 214 2.29 8.71 -15.41
CA ARG A 214 1.95 8.18 -16.74
C ARG A 214 1.23 6.84 -16.66
N VAL A 215 1.71 5.94 -15.80
CA VAL A 215 1.15 4.58 -15.68
C VAL A 215 -0.14 4.58 -14.87
N PHE A 216 -0.17 5.30 -13.73
CA PHE A 216 -1.28 5.19 -12.77
C PHE A 216 -2.17 6.43 -12.69
N GLY A 217 -1.78 7.57 -13.26
CA GLY A 217 -2.62 8.77 -13.31
C GLY A 217 -3.96 8.56 -14.03
N PRO A 218 -4.01 7.93 -15.22
CA PRO A 218 -5.25 7.77 -15.98
C PRO A 218 -6.35 7.02 -15.23
N GLN A 219 -6.01 5.91 -14.56
CA GLN A 219 -6.97 5.14 -13.75
C GLN A 219 -7.45 5.87 -12.49
N LYS A 220 -6.79 6.99 -12.13
CA LYS A 220 -7.18 7.88 -11.01
C LYS A 220 -7.96 9.11 -11.49
N GLY A 221 -8.29 9.19 -12.78
CA GLY A 221 -9.05 10.28 -13.38
C GLY A 221 -8.22 11.35 -14.12
N ALA A 222 -6.90 11.16 -14.29
CA ALA A 222 -6.08 12.12 -15.03
C ALA A 222 -6.27 12.01 -16.55
N ASN A 223 -6.56 13.12 -17.21
CA ASN A 223 -6.42 13.24 -18.67
C ASN A 223 -4.95 13.48 -19.07
N ARG A 224 -4.66 13.47 -20.38
CA ARG A 224 -3.29 13.63 -20.91
C ARG A 224 -2.57 14.90 -20.44
N ALA A 225 -3.27 16.04 -20.38
CA ALA A 225 -2.70 17.30 -19.93
C ALA A 225 -2.38 17.26 -18.43
N GLN A 226 -3.28 16.68 -17.63
CA GLN A 226 -3.08 16.50 -16.19
C GLN A 226 -1.92 15.54 -15.90
N VAL A 227 -1.75 14.48 -16.69
CA VAL A 227 -0.59 13.57 -16.57
C VAL A 227 0.73 14.32 -16.79
N MET A 228 0.82 15.20 -17.80
CA MET A 228 2.02 16.00 -18.03
C MET A 228 2.30 16.96 -16.87
N LEU A 229 1.26 17.58 -16.31
CA LEU A 229 1.38 18.44 -15.14
C LEU A 229 1.86 17.67 -13.91
N LEU A 230 1.29 16.49 -13.64
CA LEU A 230 1.68 15.62 -12.53
C LEU A 230 3.13 15.16 -12.66
N GLU A 231 3.56 14.75 -13.85
CA GLU A 231 4.95 14.38 -14.13
C GLU A 231 5.92 15.54 -13.81
N ALA A 232 5.58 16.76 -14.23
CA ALA A 232 6.37 17.95 -13.93
C ALA A 232 6.39 18.28 -12.43
N SER A 233 5.23 18.18 -11.76
CA SER A 233 5.06 18.36 -10.32
C SER A 233 5.90 17.39 -9.50
N LEU A 234 5.86 16.09 -9.83
CA LEU A 234 6.69 15.07 -9.16
C LEU A 234 8.18 15.32 -9.42
N ARG A 235 8.55 15.65 -10.66
CA ARG A 235 9.94 15.95 -11.02
C ARG A 235 10.49 17.11 -10.20
N HIS A 236 9.68 18.16 -10.04
CA HIS A 236 10.00 19.32 -9.22
C HIS A 236 10.20 18.92 -7.75
N LEU A 237 9.21 18.28 -7.14
CA LEU A 237 9.27 17.86 -5.73
C LEU A 237 10.52 17.01 -5.43
N PHE A 238 10.78 15.98 -6.23
CA PHE A 238 11.90 15.07 -5.95
C PHE A 238 13.26 15.63 -6.37
N THR A 239 13.30 16.65 -7.23
CA THR A 239 14.54 17.42 -7.45
C THR A 239 14.87 18.24 -6.21
N LEU A 240 13.88 18.84 -5.53
CA LEU A 240 14.12 19.53 -4.26
C LEU A 240 14.61 18.58 -3.16
N PHE A 241 14.09 17.35 -3.07
CA PHE A 241 14.63 16.35 -2.15
C PHE A 241 16.09 15.99 -2.45
N ALA A 242 16.43 15.80 -3.73
CA ALA A 242 17.81 15.53 -4.14
C ALA A 242 18.74 16.71 -3.80
N ASP A 243 18.34 17.93 -4.15
CA ASP A 243 19.20 19.11 -4.03
C ASP A 243 19.34 19.60 -2.57
N GLN A 244 18.27 19.53 -1.76
CA GLN A 244 18.27 20.08 -0.40
C GLN A 244 18.64 19.05 0.67
N HIS A 245 18.41 17.76 0.40
CA HIS A 245 18.57 16.69 1.39
C HIS A 245 19.46 15.54 0.89
N GLY A 246 20.01 15.62 -0.33
CA GLY A 246 20.85 14.57 -0.91
C GLY A 246 20.10 13.26 -1.22
N ALA A 247 18.77 13.28 -1.22
CA ALA A 247 17.93 12.09 -1.34
C ALA A 247 17.35 11.97 -2.76
N ASP A 248 18.12 11.39 -3.69
CA ASP A 248 17.64 11.14 -5.06
C ASP A 248 16.93 9.79 -5.17
N VAL A 249 15.59 9.84 -5.27
CA VAL A 249 14.71 8.67 -5.40
C VAL A 249 13.93 8.65 -6.71
N ARG A 250 14.25 9.56 -7.64
CA ARG A 250 13.46 9.82 -8.86
C ARG A 250 13.32 8.59 -9.75
N MET A 251 14.38 7.78 -9.81
CA MET A 251 14.48 6.57 -10.64
C MET A 251 14.51 5.28 -9.82
N THR A 252 14.28 5.34 -8.50
CA THR A 252 14.30 4.15 -7.65
C THR A 252 13.16 3.21 -8.04
N PRO A 253 13.44 1.93 -8.37
CA PRO A 253 12.41 0.95 -8.65
C PRO A 253 11.39 0.84 -7.51
N GLY A 254 10.10 0.83 -7.86
CA GLY A 254 8.98 0.84 -6.94
C GLY A 254 8.70 2.20 -6.27
N GLY A 255 9.51 3.24 -6.53
CA GLY A 255 9.29 4.59 -6.02
C GLY A 255 7.97 5.21 -6.49
N GLY A 256 7.45 4.79 -7.65
CA GLY A 256 6.19 5.27 -8.21
C GLY A 256 4.94 4.68 -7.56
N ALA A 257 5.09 3.68 -6.68
CA ALA A 257 3.96 3.08 -5.97
C ALA A 257 3.14 4.15 -5.22
N ALA A 258 1.81 3.96 -5.19
CA ALA A 258 0.86 4.90 -4.60
C ALA A 258 1.02 6.37 -5.08
N GLY A 259 1.36 6.59 -6.36
CA GLY A 259 1.47 7.95 -6.90
C GLY A 259 2.71 8.70 -6.42
N GLY A 260 3.77 7.97 -6.07
CA GLY A 260 5.03 8.53 -5.56
C GLY A 260 5.12 8.58 -4.04
N LEU A 261 4.08 8.14 -3.29
CA LEU A 261 4.14 8.06 -1.83
C LEU A 261 5.31 7.20 -1.36
N ALA A 262 5.57 6.08 -2.03
CA ALA A 262 6.71 5.23 -1.69
C ALA A 262 8.04 5.99 -1.79
N ALA A 263 8.26 6.73 -2.87
CA ALA A 263 9.43 7.59 -3.00
C ALA A 263 9.47 8.73 -1.97
N GLY A 264 8.33 9.33 -1.61
CA GLY A 264 8.26 10.32 -0.53
C GLY A 264 8.76 9.76 0.80
N LEU A 265 8.29 8.56 1.17
CA LEU A 265 8.78 7.85 2.36
C LEU A 265 10.25 7.46 2.24
N MET A 266 10.72 7.03 1.06
CA MET A 266 12.15 6.74 0.83
C MET A 266 13.03 7.98 0.97
N ALA A 267 12.61 9.12 0.41
CA ALA A 267 13.39 10.35 0.47
C ALA A 267 13.58 10.85 1.91
N VAL A 268 12.57 10.64 2.76
CA VAL A 268 12.58 11.09 4.15
C VAL A 268 13.19 10.05 5.10
N PHE A 269 12.83 8.77 4.95
CA PHE A 269 13.18 7.72 5.90
C PHE A 269 14.26 6.75 5.39
N GLY A 270 14.60 6.74 4.10
CA GLY A 270 15.56 5.78 3.52
C GLY A 270 16.98 5.85 4.12
N GLY A 271 17.40 7.04 4.57
CA GLY A 271 18.68 7.23 5.28
C GLY A 271 18.58 7.22 6.80
N ARG A 272 17.36 7.14 7.38
CA ARG A 272 17.10 7.32 8.82
C ARG A 272 16.52 6.08 9.49
N ALA A 273 15.74 5.31 8.76
CA ALA A 273 15.08 4.09 9.19
C ALA A 273 15.53 2.93 8.31
N ARG A 274 15.36 1.70 8.80
CA ARG A 274 15.50 0.50 7.96
C ARG A 274 14.29 0.41 7.04
N LEU A 275 14.34 1.09 5.91
CA LEU A 275 13.31 1.06 4.89
C LEU A 275 13.64 0.03 3.82
N ARG A 276 12.68 -0.85 3.50
CA ARG A 276 12.79 -1.77 2.36
C ARG A 276 11.47 -1.89 1.59
N LEU A 277 11.57 -2.18 0.30
CA LEU A 277 10.45 -2.61 -0.51
C LEU A 277 10.37 -4.14 -0.48
N GLN A 278 9.16 -4.66 -0.35
CA GLN A 278 8.92 -6.09 -0.38
C GLN A 278 7.57 -6.36 -1.05
N SER A 279 7.46 -7.50 -1.74
CA SER A 279 6.19 -7.91 -2.33
C SER A 279 5.11 -8.05 -1.26
N GLY A 280 3.93 -7.50 -1.55
CA GLY A 280 2.80 -7.54 -0.64
C GLY A 280 2.28 -8.96 -0.45
N VAL A 281 2.25 -9.76 -1.53
CA VAL A 281 1.83 -11.16 -1.45
C VAL A 281 2.81 -11.99 -0.63
N ASP A 282 4.12 -11.82 -0.82
CA ASP A 282 5.12 -12.55 -0.05
C ASP A 282 5.01 -12.27 1.46
N LEU A 283 4.83 -11.00 1.85
CA LEU A 283 4.66 -10.63 3.25
C LEU A 283 3.44 -11.31 3.90
N ILE A 284 2.32 -11.42 3.16
CA ILE A 284 1.12 -12.09 3.66
C ILE A 284 1.33 -13.60 3.75
N LEU A 285 2.00 -14.21 2.76
CA LEU A 285 2.31 -15.64 2.78
C LEU A 285 3.26 -15.99 3.93
N ASP A 286 4.25 -15.15 4.20
CA ASP A 286 5.15 -15.28 5.35
C ASP A 286 4.36 -15.18 6.66
N ALA A 287 3.51 -14.16 6.81
CA ALA A 287 2.65 -13.98 7.99
C ALA A 287 1.70 -15.16 8.20
N ALA A 288 1.18 -15.74 7.13
CA ALA A 288 0.29 -16.90 7.17
C ALA A 288 1.04 -18.22 7.42
N ARG A 289 2.37 -18.21 7.49
CA ARG A 289 3.24 -19.39 7.55
C ARG A 289 2.94 -20.36 6.41
N PHE A 290 2.79 -19.82 5.20
CA PHE A 290 2.36 -20.56 4.03
C PHE A 290 3.26 -21.77 3.73
N ASP A 291 4.57 -21.59 3.80
CA ASP A 291 5.56 -22.65 3.49
C ASP A 291 5.47 -23.84 4.47
N GLU A 292 5.18 -23.57 5.75
CA GLU A 292 4.94 -24.63 6.74
C GLU A 292 3.67 -25.44 6.40
N ARG A 293 2.65 -24.77 5.85
CA ARG A 293 1.38 -25.41 5.48
C ARG A 293 1.50 -26.21 4.19
N LEU A 294 2.34 -25.76 3.26
CA LEU A 294 2.63 -26.46 2.00
C LEU A 294 3.14 -27.89 2.24
N ALA A 295 3.96 -28.10 3.28
CA ALA A 295 4.52 -29.41 3.64
C ALA A 295 3.46 -30.50 3.90
N HIS A 296 2.21 -30.12 4.18
CA HIS A 296 1.10 -31.02 4.47
C HIS A 296 -0.10 -30.89 3.52
N CYS A 297 0.09 -30.12 2.45
CA CYS A 297 -0.92 -29.80 1.45
C CYS A 297 -0.97 -30.86 0.34
N ALA A 298 -2.17 -31.12 -0.18
CA ALA A 298 -2.40 -31.95 -1.38
C ALA A 298 -2.66 -31.12 -2.64
N LEU A 299 -3.14 -29.88 -2.48
CA LEU A 299 -3.54 -28.99 -3.57
C LEU A 299 -3.60 -27.55 -3.06
N VAL A 300 -3.03 -26.61 -3.82
CA VAL A 300 -3.24 -25.18 -3.63
C VAL A 300 -4.17 -24.67 -4.73
N ILE A 301 -5.16 -23.88 -4.36
CA ILE A 301 -6.08 -23.20 -5.27
C ILE A 301 -5.93 -21.69 -5.06
N THR A 302 -5.59 -20.95 -6.11
CA THR A 302 -5.51 -19.49 -6.11
C THR A 302 -6.27 -18.92 -7.32
N GLY A 303 -6.38 -17.60 -7.40
CA GLY A 303 -7.03 -16.89 -8.49
C GLY A 303 -7.26 -15.43 -8.13
N GLU A 304 -7.58 -14.62 -9.13
CA GLU A 304 -7.93 -13.21 -8.96
C GLU A 304 -8.94 -12.77 -10.04
N GLY A 305 -9.52 -11.57 -9.90
CA GLY A 305 -10.59 -11.10 -10.80
C GLY A 305 -10.18 -10.91 -12.25
N ARG A 306 -8.90 -10.63 -12.51
CA ARG A 306 -8.35 -10.49 -13.85
C ARG A 306 -6.91 -10.97 -13.86
N MET A 307 -6.64 -12.01 -14.64
CA MET A 307 -5.27 -12.42 -14.95
C MET A 307 -4.81 -11.67 -16.20
N ASP A 308 -3.89 -10.72 -16.03
CA ASP A 308 -3.34 -9.93 -17.14
C ASP A 308 -1.80 -9.98 -17.15
N ALA A 309 -1.18 -9.22 -18.06
CA ALA A 309 0.28 -9.16 -18.16
C ALA A 309 0.96 -8.68 -16.87
N GLN A 310 0.24 -7.94 -16.00
CA GLN A 310 0.76 -7.53 -14.70
C GLN A 310 0.66 -8.67 -13.67
N THR A 311 -0.33 -9.57 -13.77
CA THR A 311 -0.39 -10.80 -12.96
C THR A 311 0.88 -11.63 -13.13
N VAL A 312 1.27 -11.87 -14.39
CA VAL A 312 2.45 -12.66 -14.76
C VAL A 312 3.75 -12.06 -14.20
N ARG A 313 3.77 -10.74 -13.97
CA ARG A 313 4.93 -10.01 -13.41
C ARG A 313 5.11 -10.20 -11.90
N GLY A 314 4.26 -10.95 -11.21
CA GLY A 314 4.50 -11.37 -9.82
C GLY A 314 3.42 -10.96 -8.82
N LYS A 315 2.19 -10.66 -9.27
CA LYS A 315 1.08 -10.38 -8.36
C LYS A 315 0.51 -11.65 -7.74
N GLY A 316 -0.27 -11.48 -6.68
CA GLY A 316 -1.12 -12.47 -5.99
C GLY A 316 -0.95 -13.95 -6.42
N PRO A 317 -1.67 -14.43 -7.46
CA PRO A 317 -1.63 -15.84 -7.87
C PRO A 317 -0.24 -16.37 -8.25
N ILE A 318 0.59 -15.56 -8.91
CA ILE A 318 1.96 -15.94 -9.28
C ILE A 318 2.87 -15.98 -8.04
N GLY A 319 2.68 -15.07 -7.09
CA GLY A 319 3.38 -15.13 -5.79
C GLY A 319 3.09 -16.44 -5.06
N VAL A 320 1.81 -16.84 -5.01
CA VAL A 320 1.41 -18.14 -4.44
C VAL A 320 2.04 -19.31 -5.18
N ALA A 321 2.08 -19.28 -6.52
CA ALA A 321 2.61 -20.37 -7.32
C ALA A 321 4.15 -20.49 -7.28
N ARG A 322 4.87 -19.43 -6.91
CA ARG A 322 6.34 -19.42 -6.80
C ARG A 322 6.87 -20.03 -5.50
N ARG A 323 6.03 -20.10 -4.46
CA ARG A 323 6.32 -20.73 -3.16
C ARG A 323 6.05 -22.24 -3.25
#